data_AF-K0S7Z4-F1
#
_entry.id   AF-K0S7Z4-F1
#
_cell.length_a   1.000
_cell.length_b   1.000
_cell.length_c   1.000
_cell.angle_alpha   90.00
_cell.angle_beta   90.00
_cell.angle_gamma   90.00
#
_symmetry.space_group_name_H-M   'P 1'
#
loop_
_entity.id
_entity.type
_entity.pdbx_description
1 polymer ?
#
loop_
_entity_poly.entity_id
_entity_poly.type
_entity_poly.pdbx_seq_one_letter_code
_entity_poly.pdbx_strand_id
1 'polypeptide(L)'
;MRAQFMQVVGFPAHDMKQQLVLAGIPSNSCKRPCPHCTEEDGNFNFRNCTTRMFNALKRKKPSICPVAPRDPVARTGPQWSTSACAQRYNNEVGTGTIPSRVHQSSVNQRCASVNKPPLIDEHGKNSGEPTHMSMGIANKNNEKIRKYCRSVDMKLPFHQSVVEASKDVQNTLRGLLSLEAKERSSALAPLHRQSNQFCTELNRVLRLSEQLEKELSESDSVDSRAELEDKIICLQERADDILEQCQAHSENTQYGHLVQLQVGLLSFHDALAKFLKDGGLRPRGPIEFAFVAGLEHIGGGSFNKEHGGHEMTNQSSLNTLEYFGEICDLCANVLEPSSPFYAQVRHAFDLFREVGEAVFEVAKDMKRQDMLDADKFDEKLADLVIAWDAAYPDDQYINKMHYLLTHLSDFIAEFGICGRASAESHESIHAKIQKAKEAVARMPSMLQKYKTLYARSMSNLKHSVSNSNQTVVKKMTGKKRGKHNSSKVTKKSEEVDFSSTIFDGTISVESVDYLMIKGGGRIPKKYGQIYVFVKTGRAPDEWVTKFEELATLSETKREKMKIAYH
;
A
#
# COMPACT_ATOMS: atom_id res chain seq x y z
N MET A 1 -18.27 17.27 -28.22
CA MET A 1 -18.23 15.89 -28.77
C MET A 1 -17.92 14.93 -27.64
N ARG A 2 -18.89 14.13 -27.17
CA ARG A 2 -18.60 12.99 -26.28
C ARG A 2 -17.88 11.95 -27.15
N ALA A 3 -16.67 11.56 -26.80
CA ALA A 3 -16.00 10.45 -27.48
C ALA A 3 -16.90 9.22 -27.36
N GLN A 4 -17.48 8.76 -28.48
CA GLN A 4 -18.10 7.44 -28.51
C GLN A 4 -16.96 6.43 -28.39
N PHE A 5 -16.88 5.80 -27.22
CA PHE A 5 -16.00 4.66 -27.02
C PHE A 5 -16.63 3.48 -27.78
N MET A 6 -16.12 3.20 -28.98
CA MET A 6 -16.49 1.98 -29.71
C MET A 6 -15.67 0.82 -29.15
N GLN A 7 -16.35 -0.26 -28.79
CA GLN A 7 -15.74 -1.48 -28.30
C GLN A 7 -15.32 -2.35 -29.50
N VAL A 8 -14.05 -2.74 -29.55
CA VAL A 8 -13.52 -3.56 -30.64
C VAL A 8 -13.88 -5.04 -30.41
N VAL A 9 -14.58 -5.64 -31.36
CA VAL A 9 -14.97 -7.06 -31.38
C VAL A 9 -13.90 -7.85 -32.16
N GLY A 10 -13.58 -9.08 -31.73
CA GLY A 10 -12.60 -9.92 -32.44
C GLY A 10 -11.13 -9.70 -32.09
N PHE A 11 -10.84 -8.95 -31.02
CA PHE A 11 -9.46 -8.73 -30.56
C PHE A 11 -9.02 -9.84 -29.59
N PRO A 12 -7.85 -10.48 -29.77
CA PRO A 12 -7.38 -11.52 -28.86
C PRO A 12 -7.07 -10.92 -27.47
N ALA A 13 -7.36 -11.67 -26.40
CA ALA A 13 -6.94 -11.28 -25.06
C ALA A 13 -5.42 -11.42 -24.92
N HIS A 14 -4.76 -10.36 -24.47
CA HIS A 14 -3.33 -10.38 -24.14
C HIS A 14 -3.07 -10.68 -22.67
N ASP A 15 -4.07 -10.52 -21.79
CA ASP A 15 -3.92 -10.82 -20.37
C ASP A 15 -5.23 -11.37 -19.81
N MET A 16 -5.16 -11.97 -18.61
CA MET A 16 -6.32 -12.57 -17.96
C MET A 16 -7.43 -11.55 -17.67
N LYS A 17 -7.13 -10.28 -17.37
CA LYS A 17 -8.17 -9.26 -17.14
C LYS A 17 -8.92 -8.94 -18.43
N GLN A 18 -8.21 -8.83 -19.55
CA GLN A 18 -8.83 -8.70 -20.87
C GLN A 18 -9.68 -9.92 -21.17
N GLN A 19 -9.19 -11.12 -20.88
CA GLN A 19 -9.94 -12.36 -21.08
C GLN A 19 -11.27 -12.36 -20.30
N LEU A 20 -11.29 -11.89 -19.05
CA LEU A 20 -12.54 -11.72 -18.29
C LEU A 20 -13.51 -10.78 -19.00
N VAL A 21 -13.03 -9.62 -19.45
CA VAL A 21 -13.86 -8.64 -20.17
C VAL A 21 -14.41 -9.22 -21.46
N LEU A 22 -13.57 -9.91 -22.24
CA LEU A 22 -13.98 -10.57 -23.47
C LEU A 22 -14.99 -11.70 -23.21
N ALA A 23 -14.88 -12.38 -22.07
CA ALA A 23 -15.80 -13.43 -21.62
C ALA A 23 -17.11 -12.90 -21.03
N GLY A 24 -17.27 -11.58 -20.95
CA GLY A 24 -18.42 -10.95 -20.32
C GLY A 24 -18.45 -11.09 -18.79
N ILE A 25 -17.31 -11.39 -18.17
CA ILE A 25 -17.12 -11.49 -16.73
C ILE A 25 -16.62 -10.12 -16.21
N PRO A 26 -17.31 -9.49 -15.24
CA PRO A 26 -17.06 -8.09 -14.89
C PRO A 26 -15.79 -7.88 -14.07
N SER A 27 -15.37 -8.85 -13.26
CA SER A 27 -14.20 -8.73 -12.39
C SER A 27 -13.67 -10.10 -11.95
N ASN A 28 -12.44 -10.11 -11.44
CA ASN A 28 -11.87 -11.28 -10.76
C ASN A 28 -12.45 -11.51 -9.35
N SER A 29 -13.24 -10.58 -8.83
CA SER A 29 -13.89 -10.68 -7.50
C SER A 29 -15.31 -11.20 -7.55
N CYS A 30 -15.78 -11.63 -8.73
CA CYS A 30 -17.10 -12.24 -8.86
C CYS A 30 -17.08 -13.70 -8.39
N LYS A 31 -18.27 -14.24 -8.10
CA LYS A 31 -18.42 -15.62 -7.62
C LYS A 31 -17.86 -16.68 -8.55
N ARG A 32 -17.76 -16.46 -9.86
CA ARG A 32 -17.21 -17.44 -10.81
C ARG A 32 -16.26 -16.73 -11.77
N PRO A 33 -15.04 -16.42 -11.32
CA PRO A 33 -14.14 -15.52 -12.01
C PRO A 33 -13.32 -16.22 -13.09
N CYS A 34 -13.32 -17.55 -13.17
CA CYS A 34 -12.57 -18.25 -14.20
C CYS A 34 -13.28 -18.14 -15.56
N PRO A 35 -12.58 -17.76 -16.65
CA PRO A 35 -13.16 -17.73 -18.00
C PRO A 35 -13.27 -19.13 -18.64
N HIS A 36 -12.65 -20.16 -18.07
CA HIS A 36 -12.63 -21.52 -18.62
C HIS A 36 -13.58 -22.49 -17.89
N CYS A 37 -13.87 -22.27 -16.61
CA CYS A 37 -14.77 -23.13 -15.83
C CYS A 37 -15.77 -22.34 -14.98
N THR A 38 -16.80 -23.04 -14.52
CA THR A 38 -17.91 -22.50 -13.74
C THR A 38 -17.77 -22.71 -12.23
N GLU A 39 -16.57 -23.06 -11.78
CA GLU A 39 -16.26 -23.24 -10.37
C GLU A 39 -16.42 -21.93 -9.59
N GLU A 40 -16.96 -22.04 -8.37
CA GLU A 40 -17.23 -20.89 -7.52
C GLU A 40 -15.98 -20.44 -6.75
N ASP A 41 -15.78 -19.13 -6.66
CA ASP A 41 -14.80 -18.49 -5.79
C ASP A 41 -15.10 -18.91 -4.34
N GLY A 42 -14.08 -19.44 -3.70
CA GLY A 42 -14.16 -20.08 -2.39
C GLY A 42 -14.41 -21.59 -2.39
N ASN A 43 -14.71 -22.21 -3.53
CA ASN A 43 -14.64 -23.68 -3.70
C ASN A 43 -13.29 -24.13 -4.27
N PHE A 44 -12.36 -23.20 -4.50
CA PHE A 44 -11.01 -23.55 -4.94
C PHE A 44 -10.23 -24.18 -3.79
N ASN A 45 -10.10 -25.50 -3.85
CA ASN A 45 -9.20 -26.29 -3.02
C ASN A 45 -8.58 -27.41 -3.87
N PHE A 46 -7.58 -28.12 -3.34
CA PHE A 46 -6.94 -29.23 -4.04
C PHE A 46 -7.91 -30.38 -4.39
N ARG A 47 -9.09 -30.46 -3.76
CA ARG A 47 -10.11 -31.49 -4.06
C ARG A 47 -10.80 -31.23 -5.40
N ASN A 48 -10.71 -30.01 -5.91
CA ASN A 48 -11.27 -29.55 -7.17
C ASN A 48 -10.15 -29.17 -8.18
N CYS A 49 -9.07 -29.95 -8.22
CA CYS A 49 -8.04 -29.86 -9.25
C CYS A 49 -8.28 -30.90 -10.37
N THR A 50 -7.51 -30.83 -11.46
CA THR A 50 -7.60 -31.83 -12.53
C THR A 50 -7.11 -33.20 -12.06
N THR A 51 -7.62 -34.27 -12.69
CA THR A 51 -7.13 -35.64 -12.47
C THR A 51 -5.59 -35.75 -12.59
N ARG A 52 -4.99 -35.03 -13.54
CA ARG A 52 -3.54 -34.96 -13.74
C ARG A 52 -2.83 -34.37 -12.50
N MET A 53 -3.28 -33.21 -12.03
CA MET A 53 -2.72 -32.55 -10.85
C MET A 53 -2.92 -33.39 -9.58
N PHE A 54 -4.08 -34.02 -9.41
CA PHE A 54 -4.34 -34.93 -8.29
C PHE A 54 -3.38 -36.11 -8.26
N ASN A 55 -3.07 -36.71 -9.42
CA ASN A 55 -2.11 -37.80 -9.49
C ASN A 55 -0.70 -37.34 -9.09
N ALA A 56 -0.28 -36.14 -9.48
CA ALA A 56 0.99 -35.57 -9.03
C ALA A 56 1.02 -35.37 -7.51
N LEU A 57 -0.06 -34.84 -6.92
CA LEU A 57 -0.22 -34.72 -5.46
C LEU A 57 -0.14 -36.08 -4.75
N LYS A 58 -0.83 -37.09 -5.28
CA LYS A 58 -0.85 -38.44 -4.73
C LYS A 58 0.53 -39.10 -4.76
N ARG A 59 1.35 -38.84 -5.78
CA ARG A 59 2.75 -39.31 -5.84
C ARG A 59 3.60 -38.70 -4.73
N LYS A 60 3.44 -37.41 -4.44
CA LYS A 60 4.22 -36.68 -3.43
C LYS A 60 3.75 -36.95 -2.00
N LYS A 61 2.45 -37.01 -1.77
CA LYS A 61 1.84 -37.21 -0.46
C LYS A 61 0.63 -38.16 -0.57
N PRO A 62 0.87 -39.48 -0.54
CA PRO A 62 -0.17 -40.50 -0.71
C PRO A 62 -1.32 -40.41 0.31
N SER A 63 -1.09 -39.74 1.44
CA SER A 63 -2.09 -39.51 2.49
C SER A 63 -3.07 -38.37 2.19
N ILE A 64 -2.89 -37.61 1.11
CA ILE A 64 -3.86 -36.58 0.67
C ILE A 64 -5.11 -37.30 0.15
N CYS A 65 -6.25 -36.96 0.78
CA CYS A 65 -7.65 -37.34 0.49
C CYS A 65 -7.89 -38.54 -0.44
N PRO A 66 -8.55 -39.63 0.02
CA PRO A 66 -8.84 -40.81 -0.81
C PRO A 66 -9.91 -40.58 -1.88
N VAL A 67 -10.59 -39.42 -1.87
CA VAL A 67 -11.68 -39.10 -2.78
C VAL A 67 -11.10 -38.59 -4.10
N ALA A 68 -11.51 -39.23 -5.20
CA ALA A 68 -11.12 -38.82 -6.55
C ALA A 68 -11.50 -37.34 -6.78
N PRO A 69 -10.64 -36.58 -7.47
CA PRO A 69 -10.90 -35.18 -7.74
C PRO A 69 -12.14 -35.04 -8.62
N ARG A 70 -12.85 -33.93 -8.47
CA ARG A 70 -13.88 -33.54 -9.42
C ARG A 70 -13.28 -32.56 -10.41
N ASP A 71 -13.12 -32.97 -11.66
CA ASP A 71 -12.66 -32.07 -12.72
C ASP A 71 -13.61 -30.86 -12.81
N PRO A 72 -13.08 -29.62 -12.86
CA PRO A 72 -13.90 -28.43 -12.91
C PRO A 72 -14.84 -28.40 -14.12
N VAL A 73 -16.08 -27.96 -13.90
CA VAL A 73 -17.09 -27.92 -14.97
C VAL A 73 -16.75 -26.81 -15.97
N ALA A 74 -16.32 -27.20 -17.17
CA ALA A 74 -15.94 -26.29 -18.24
C ALA A 74 -17.09 -25.35 -18.68
N ARG A 75 -16.74 -24.14 -19.10
CA ARG A 75 -17.65 -23.13 -19.69
C ARG A 75 -17.95 -23.42 -21.15
N THR A 76 -18.47 -24.62 -21.39
CA THR A 76 -18.76 -25.12 -22.73
C THR A 76 -20.20 -25.62 -22.82
N GLY A 77 -20.67 -25.83 -24.05
CA GLY A 77 -21.99 -26.40 -24.31
C GLY A 77 -23.15 -25.42 -24.12
N PRO A 78 -24.39 -25.91 -24.27
CA PRO A 78 -25.59 -25.07 -24.34
C PRO A 78 -25.94 -24.43 -22.99
N GLN A 79 -25.52 -25.02 -21.87
CA GLN A 79 -25.85 -24.52 -20.55
C GLN A 79 -24.81 -23.55 -19.99
N TRP A 80 -23.51 -23.74 -20.27
CA TRP A 80 -22.44 -23.05 -19.54
C TRP A 80 -21.50 -22.23 -20.43
N SER A 81 -21.73 -22.19 -21.74
CA SER A 81 -21.02 -21.24 -22.61
C SER A 81 -21.25 -19.79 -22.16
N THR A 82 -20.27 -18.93 -22.41
CA THR A 82 -20.36 -17.49 -22.11
C THR A 82 -21.58 -16.85 -22.79
N SER A 83 -21.85 -17.21 -24.05
CA SER A 83 -23.05 -16.77 -24.78
C SER A 83 -24.36 -17.20 -24.12
N ALA A 84 -24.48 -18.47 -23.71
CA ALA A 84 -25.68 -18.95 -23.00
C ALA A 84 -25.84 -18.28 -21.63
N CYS A 85 -24.75 -18.05 -20.92
CA CYS A 85 -24.77 -17.32 -19.66
C CYS A 85 -25.20 -15.86 -19.83
N ALA A 86 -24.68 -15.17 -20.85
CA ALA A 86 -25.06 -13.79 -21.17
C ALA A 86 -26.54 -13.70 -21.61
N GLN A 87 -27.03 -14.66 -22.39
CA GLN A 87 -28.44 -14.71 -22.77
C GLN A 87 -29.35 -14.90 -21.55
N ARG A 88 -28.98 -15.79 -20.61
CA ARG A 88 -29.70 -15.93 -19.34
C ARG A 88 -29.69 -14.65 -18.53
N TYR A 89 -28.55 -13.96 -18.46
CA TYR A 89 -28.46 -12.67 -17.79
C TYR A 89 -29.42 -11.64 -18.40
N ASN A 90 -29.42 -11.52 -19.73
CA ASN A 90 -30.33 -10.61 -20.43
C ASN A 90 -31.81 -11.00 -20.23
N ASN A 91 -32.12 -12.29 -20.18
CA ASN A 91 -33.49 -12.76 -19.93
C ASN A 91 -33.95 -12.47 -18.49
N GLU A 92 -33.04 -12.57 -17.51
CA GLU A 92 -33.36 -12.30 -16.10
C GLU A 92 -33.44 -10.81 -15.78
N VAL A 93 -32.60 -9.98 -16.41
CA VAL A 93 -32.49 -8.54 -16.12
C VAL A 93 -33.36 -7.69 -17.06
N GLY A 94 -33.60 -8.15 -18.28
CA GLY A 94 -34.27 -7.38 -19.32
C GLY A 94 -33.51 -6.09 -19.64
N THR A 95 -34.26 -4.98 -19.82
CA THR A 95 -33.71 -3.62 -19.98
C THR A 95 -33.60 -2.85 -18.65
N GLY A 96 -33.94 -3.49 -17.54
CA GLY A 96 -34.04 -2.85 -16.22
C GLY A 96 -32.74 -2.83 -15.43
N THR A 97 -32.76 -2.08 -14.32
CA THR A 97 -31.71 -2.17 -13.29
C THR A 97 -32.12 -3.23 -12.26
N ILE A 98 -31.15 -4.02 -11.81
CA ILE A 98 -31.41 -5.03 -10.76
C ILE A 98 -31.75 -4.31 -9.45
N PRO A 99 -32.90 -4.59 -8.82
CA PRO A 99 -33.44 -3.78 -7.72
C PRO A 99 -32.69 -3.93 -6.39
N SER A 100 -31.88 -4.99 -6.21
CA SER A 100 -31.14 -5.19 -4.97
C SER A 100 -29.84 -5.98 -5.15
N ARG A 101 -28.89 -5.79 -4.22
CA ARG A 101 -27.62 -6.55 -4.18
C ARG A 101 -27.85 -8.05 -4.00
N VAL A 102 -28.86 -8.45 -3.25
CA VAL A 102 -29.21 -9.87 -3.04
C VAL A 102 -29.69 -10.50 -4.34
N HIS A 103 -30.56 -9.80 -5.07
CA HIS A 103 -31.02 -10.24 -6.37
C HIS A 103 -29.86 -10.33 -7.37
N GLN A 104 -28.98 -9.32 -7.41
CA GLN A 104 -27.76 -9.34 -8.24
C GLN A 104 -26.88 -10.55 -7.95
N SER A 105 -26.69 -10.90 -6.68
CA SER A 105 -25.89 -12.06 -6.28
C SER A 105 -26.51 -13.38 -6.74
N SER A 106 -27.84 -13.47 -6.75
CA SER A 106 -28.60 -14.63 -7.25
C SER A 106 -28.52 -14.75 -8.78
N VAL A 107 -28.76 -13.65 -9.51
CA VAL A 107 -28.63 -13.60 -10.98
C VAL A 107 -27.20 -13.96 -11.39
N ASN A 108 -26.20 -13.36 -10.75
CA ASN A 108 -24.79 -13.66 -11.02
C ASN A 108 -24.47 -15.14 -10.80
N GLN A 109 -25.08 -15.81 -9.81
CA GLN A 109 -24.85 -17.23 -9.59
C GLN A 109 -25.43 -18.09 -10.72
N ARG A 110 -26.66 -17.82 -11.15
CA ARG A 110 -27.31 -18.55 -12.26
C ARG A 110 -26.63 -18.30 -13.61
N CYS A 111 -26.13 -17.10 -13.82
CA CYS A 111 -25.45 -16.69 -15.06
C CYS A 111 -23.94 -16.91 -15.00
N ALA A 112 -23.46 -17.66 -14.01
CA ALA A 112 -22.06 -17.94 -13.77
C ALA A 112 -21.13 -16.71 -13.85
N SER A 113 -21.60 -15.59 -13.29
CA SER A 113 -20.99 -14.26 -13.26
C SER A 113 -20.77 -13.58 -14.62
N VAL A 114 -21.32 -14.13 -15.70
CA VAL A 114 -21.34 -13.47 -17.01
C VAL A 114 -22.52 -12.49 -17.04
N ASN A 115 -22.25 -11.23 -17.33
CA ASN A 115 -23.27 -10.17 -17.37
C ASN A 115 -23.28 -9.38 -18.69
N LYS A 116 -22.43 -9.76 -19.65
CA LYS A 116 -22.36 -9.15 -20.97
C LYS A 116 -22.19 -10.24 -22.02
N PRO A 117 -22.71 -10.04 -23.24
CA PRO A 117 -22.37 -10.90 -24.37
C PRO A 117 -20.85 -10.98 -24.54
N PRO A 118 -20.28 -12.17 -24.79
CA PRO A 118 -18.87 -12.29 -25.10
C PRO A 118 -18.57 -11.52 -26.39
N LEU A 119 -17.35 -11.00 -26.50
CA LEU A 119 -16.90 -10.21 -27.66
C LEU A 119 -16.12 -11.02 -28.69
N ILE A 120 -15.97 -12.32 -28.42
CA ILE A 120 -15.36 -13.33 -29.28
C ILE A 120 -16.18 -14.61 -29.16
N ASP A 121 -16.60 -15.17 -30.29
CA ASP A 121 -17.50 -16.32 -30.36
C ASP A 121 -16.87 -17.59 -29.78
N GLU A 122 -15.54 -17.68 -29.83
CA GLU A 122 -14.77 -18.72 -29.20
C GLU A 122 -13.54 -18.08 -28.56
N HIS A 123 -13.48 -18.10 -27.23
CA HIS A 123 -12.18 -18.01 -26.59
C HIS A 123 -11.37 -19.17 -27.15
N GLY A 124 -10.39 -18.90 -28.02
CA GLY A 124 -9.36 -19.89 -28.31
C GLY A 124 -8.94 -20.44 -26.96
N LYS A 125 -8.99 -21.77 -26.77
CA LYS A 125 -8.95 -22.45 -25.46
C LYS A 125 -7.82 -21.99 -24.54
N ASN A 126 -6.82 -21.29 -25.11
CA ASN A 126 -5.58 -20.85 -24.51
C ASN A 126 -5.33 -19.33 -24.60
N SER A 127 -6.36 -18.51 -24.88
CA SER A 127 -6.28 -17.04 -25.01
C SER A 127 -6.31 -16.33 -23.65
N GLY A 128 -5.30 -16.62 -22.82
CA GLY A 128 -5.15 -16.06 -21.48
C GLY A 128 -3.73 -16.29 -21.02
N GLU A 129 -2.78 -15.57 -21.64
CA GLU A 129 -1.36 -15.79 -21.41
C GLU A 129 -1.01 -15.72 -19.91
N PRO A 130 -0.15 -16.62 -19.40
CA PRO A 130 0.22 -16.73 -17.99
C PRO A 130 1.03 -15.51 -17.52
N THR A 131 0.36 -14.39 -17.34
CA THR A 131 0.97 -13.11 -16.98
C THR A 131 0.67 -12.81 -15.52
N HIS A 132 1.70 -12.52 -14.73
CA HIS A 132 1.60 -12.16 -13.30
C HIS A 132 0.96 -13.21 -12.38
N MET A 133 0.92 -14.48 -12.78
CA MET A 133 0.38 -15.55 -11.95
C MET A 133 1.27 -15.82 -10.73
N SER A 134 2.54 -16.14 -10.96
CA SER A 134 3.54 -16.35 -9.89
C SER A 134 3.65 -15.13 -8.97
N MET A 135 3.77 -13.93 -9.54
CA MET A 135 3.78 -12.67 -8.78
C MET A 135 2.52 -12.48 -7.92
N GLY A 136 1.35 -12.86 -8.43
CA GLY A 136 0.11 -12.77 -7.67
C GLY A 136 0.05 -13.71 -6.48
N ILE A 137 0.61 -14.92 -6.62
CA ILE A 137 0.70 -15.90 -5.54
C ILE A 137 1.73 -15.44 -4.51
N ALA A 138 2.89 -14.95 -4.95
CA ALA A 138 3.91 -14.38 -4.07
C ALA A 138 3.39 -13.17 -3.28
N ASN A 139 2.73 -12.22 -3.95
CA ASN A 139 2.10 -11.08 -3.27
C ASN A 139 1.01 -11.54 -2.29
N LYS A 140 0.24 -12.60 -2.61
CA LYS A 140 -0.75 -13.16 -1.69
C LYS A 140 -0.11 -13.81 -0.48
N ASN A 141 0.98 -14.56 -0.68
CA ASN A 141 1.79 -15.12 0.40
C ASN A 141 2.29 -14.01 1.33
N ASN A 142 2.89 -12.96 0.77
CA ASN A 142 3.37 -11.80 1.54
C ASN A 142 2.23 -11.09 2.30
N GLU A 143 1.05 -10.96 1.69
CA GLU A 143 -0.13 -10.40 2.37
C GLU A 143 -0.54 -11.23 3.60
N LYS A 144 -0.53 -12.56 3.47
CA LYS A 144 -0.88 -13.49 4.56
C LYS A 144 0.16 -13.46 5.68
N ILE A 145 1.44 -13.51 5.35
CA ILE A 145 2.53 -13.40 6.33
C ILE A 145 2.45 -12.08 7.08
N ARG A 146 2.24 -10.96 6.37
CA ARG A 146 2.07 -9.65 7.02
C ARG A 146 0.87 -9.64 7.97
N LYS A 147 -0.28 -10.23 7.59
CA LYS A 147 -1.45 -10.37 8.48
C LYS A 147 -1.13 -11.20 9.72
N TYR A 148 -0.38 -12.29 9.56
CA TYR A 148 0.11 -13.10 10.67
C TYR A 148 1.02 -12.28 11.60
N CYS A 149 2.07 -11.65 11.08
CA CYS A 149 2.99 -10.81 11.86
C CYS A 149 2.24 -9.74 12.63
N ARG A 150 1.32 -9.05 11.95
CA ARG A 150 0.44 -8.04 12.55
C ARG A 150 -0.38 -8.59 13.72
N SER A 151 -0.95 -9.78 13.58
CA SER A 151 -1.76 -10.42 14.63
C SER A 151 -0.95 -10.77 15.88
N VAL A 152 0.34 -11.09 15.73
CA VAL A 152 1.27 -11.34 16.83
C VAL A 152 1.74 -10.01 17.42
N ASP A 153 2.17 -9.07 16.59
CA ASP A 153 2.67 -7.75 16.99
C ASP A 153 1.64 -6.95 17.81
N MET A 154 0.35 -7.08 17.49
CA MET A 154 -0.73 -6.46 18.26
C MET A 154 -0.84 -6.97 19.70
N LYS A 155 -0.22 -8.12 20.02
CA LYS A 155 -0.17 -8.69 21.37
C LYS A 155 1.12 -8.33 22.12
N LEU A 156 2.09 -7.70 21.46
CA LEU A 156 3.37 -7.32 22.05
C LEU A 156 3.27 -6.03 22.87
N PRO A 157 4.19 -5.80 23.83
CA PRO A 157 4.14 -4.64 24.74
C PRO A 157 4.05 -3.30 24.02
N PHE A 158 4.80 -3.11 22.93
CA PHE A 158 4.77 -1.85 22.18
C PHE A 158 3.36 -1.47 21.70
N HIS A 159 2.61 -2.41 21.10
CA HIS A 159 1.27 -2.13 20.62
C HIS A 159 0.31 -1.83 21.80
N GLN A 160 0.47 -2.53 22.92
CA GLN A 160 -0.29 -2.25 24.14
C GLN A 160 -0.01 -0.84 24.67
N SER A 161 1.25 -0.41 24.71
CA SER A 161 1.63 0.97 25.05
C SER A 161 1.02 2.01 24.12
N VAL A 162 0.87 1.70 22.82
CA VAL A 162 0.18 2.60 21.87
C VAL A 162 -1.31 2.72 22.20
N VAL A 163 -1.97 1.61 22.54
CA VAL A 163 -3.39 1.60 22.94
C VAL A 163 -3.59 2.34 24.26
N GLU A 164 -2.71 2.14 25.23
CA GLU A 164 -2.70 2.87 26.50
C GLU A 164 -2.47 4.36 26.29
N ALA A 165 -1.46 4.74 25.50
CA ALA A 165 -1.21 6.13 25.13
C ALA A 165 -2.45 6.76 24.47
N SER A 166 -3.18 6.03 23.62
CA SER A 166 -4.43 6.52 23.03
C SER A 166 -5.51 6.80 24.06
N LYS A 167 -5.69 5.91 25.05
CA LYS A 167 -6.66 6.12 26.14
C LYS A 167 -6.25 7.30 27.02
N ASP A 168 -4.98 7.37 27.40
CA ASP A 168 -4.44 8.45 28.23
C ASP A 168 -4.58 9.80 27.53
N VAL A 169 -4.15 9.91 26.27
CA VAL A 169 -4.27 11.13 25.47
C VAL A 169 -5.73 11.55 25.34
N GLN A 170 -6.64 10.61 25.08
CA GLN A 170 -8.07 10.90 24.98
C GLN A 170 -8.66 11.40 26.31
N ASN A 171 -8.26 10.80 27.43
CA ASN A 171 -8.69 11.20 28.77
C ASN A 171 -8.16 12.60 29.13
N THR A 172 -6.88 12.86 28.88
CA THR A 172 -6.29 14.19 29.11
C THR A 172 -6.95 15.25 28.22
N LEU A 173 -7.15 14.96 26.93
CA LEU A 173 -7.88 15.86 26.04
C LEU A 173 -9.30 16.13 26.52
N ARG A 174 -10.02 15.11 27.01
CA ARG A 174 -11.36 15.29 27.57
C ARG A 174 -11.35 16.24 28.77
N GLY A 175 -10.39 16.10 29.68
CA GLY A 175 -10.23 17.00 30.83
C GLY A 175 -9.87 18.43 30.42
N LEU A 176 -9.03 18.61 29.40
CA LEU A 176 -8.68 19.93 28.88
C LEU A 176 -9.84 20.59 28.13
N LEU A 177 -10.54 19.85 27.27
CA LEU A 177 -11.53 20.38 26.34
C LEU A 177 -12.98 20.38 26.84
N SER A 178 -13.32 19.57 27.86
CA SER A 178 -14.71 19.27 28.24
C SER A 178 -15.60 18.95 27.02
N LEU A 179 -15.20 17.95 26.22
CA LEU A 179 -15.98 17.48 25.07
C LEU A 179 -17.34 16.88 25.45
N GLU A 180 -17.57 16.57 26.74
CA GLU A 180 -18.86 16.15 27.27
C GLU A 180 -19.59 17.36 27.88
N ALA A 181 -20.77 17.64 27.33
CA ALA A 181 -21.53 18.86 27.53
C ALA A 181 -21.91 19.14 28.99
N LYS A 182 -21.25 20.14 29.59
CA LYS A 182 -21.80 21.21 30.44
C LYS A 182 -20.59 22.03 30.91
N GLU A 183 -20.59 23.32 30.60
CA GLU A 183 -19.48 24.29 30.68
C GLU A 183 -18.75 24.46 32.04
N ARG A 184 -18.91 23.56 33.00
CA ARG A 184 -18.38 23.67 34.37
C ARG A 184 -17.12 22.84 34.66
N SER A 185 -16.61 22.04 33.72
CA SER A 185 -15.48 21.10 34.00
C SER A 185 -14.24 21.21 33.10
N SER A 186 -14.21 22.06 32.07
CA SER A 186 -12.96 22.29 31.30
C SER A 186 -12.00 23.15 32.11
N ALA A 187 -10.78 22.65 32.35
CA ALA A 187 -9.72 23.43 32.98
C ALA A 187 -9.25 24.60 32.09
N LEU A 188 -9.31 24.44 30.76
CA LEU A 188 -8.75 25.41 29.81
C LEU A 188 -9.75 26.50 29.38
N ALA A 189 -11.03 26.17 29.27
CA ALA A 189 -12.06 27.10 28.79
C ALA A 189 -12.13 28.43 29.58
N PRO A 190 -12.17 28.45 30.94
CA PRO A 190 -12.20 29.71 31.67
C PRO A 190 -10.90 30.51 31.48
N LEU A 191 -9.75 29.84 31.48
CA LEU A 191 -8.44 30.49 31.26
C LEU A 191 -8.34 31.09 29.86
N HIS A 192 -8.87 30.40 28.86
CA HIS A 192 -8.93 30.86 27.48
C HIS A 192 -9.87 32.06 27.32
N ARG A 193 -11.04 32.05 27.99
CA ARG A 193 -11.95 33.21 28.01
C ARG A 193 -11.28 34.44 28.60
N GLN A 194 -10.57 34.29 29.72
CA GLN A 194 -9.84 35.38 30.37
C GLN A 194 -8.69 35.89 29.49
N SER A 195 -7.90 35.00 28.88
CA SER A 195 -6.86 35.40 27.92
C SER A 195 -7.44 36.15 26.71
N ASN A 196 -8.59 35.71 26.17
CA ASN A 196 -9.26 36.40 25.07
C ASN A 196 -9.82 37.77 25.48
N GLN A 197 -10.25 37.95 26.74
CA GLN A 197 -10.65 39.26 27.26
C GLN A 197 -9.47 40.23 27.22
N PHE A 198 -8.30 39.83 27.73
CA PHE A 198 -7.11 40.67 27.67
C PHE A 198 -6.69 40.98 26.22
N CYS A 199 -6.67 39.98 25.33
CA CYS A 199 -6.36 40.21 23.91
C CYS A 199 -7.35 41.17 23.24
N THR A 200 -8.64 41.06 23.55
CA THR A 200 -9.68 41.93 22.98
C THR A 200 -9.51 43.36 23.48
N GLU A 201 -9.22 43.54 24.76
CA GLU A 201 -8.97 44.84 25.37
C GLU A 201 -7.68 45.48 24.83
N LEU A 202 -6.58 44.72 24.75
CA LEU A 202 -5.32 45.20 24.19
C LEU A 202 -5.49 45.66 22.75
N ASN A 203 -6.13 44.86 21.90
CA ASN A 203 -6.41 45.24 20.51
C ASN A 203 -7.30 46.48 20.41
N ARG A 204 -8.22 46.69 21.35
CA ARG A 204 -9.06 47.89 21.40
C ARG A 204 -8.21 49.12 21.76
N VAL A 205 -7.35 49.00 22.77
CA VAL A 205 -6.46 50.09 23.22
C VAL A 205 -5.47 50.48 22.12
N LEU A 206 -4.82 49.50 21.48
CA LEU A 206 -3.89 49.76 20.37
C LEU A 206 -4.56 50.45 19.19
N ARG A 207 -5.77 50.02 18.78
CA ARG A 207 -6.52 50.69 17.71
C ARG A 207 -6.91 52.12 18.06
N LEU A 208 -7.28 52.38 19.32
CA LEU A 208 -7.57 53.74 19.76
C LEU A 208 -6.31 54.61 19.77
N SER A 209 -5.16 54.06 20.17
CA SER A 209 -3.86 54.74 20.10
C SER A 209 -3.51 55.12 18.66
N GLU A 210 -3.62 54.17 17.72
CA GLU A 210 -3.38 54.41 16.29
C GLU A 210 -4.32 55.49 15.71
N GLN A 211 -5.59 55.51 16.13
CA GLN A 211 -6.55 56.54 15.72
C GLN A 211 -6.15 57.92 16.24
N LEU A 212 -5.77 58.02 17.51
CA LEU A 212 -5.35 59.29 18.11
C LEU A 212 -4.01 59.77 17.56
N GLU A 213 -3.07 58.87 17.27
CA GLU A 213 -1.81 59.22 16.59
C GLU A 213 -2.05 59.82 15.20
N LYS A 214 -3.03 59.27 14.48
CA LYS A 214 -3.47 59.81 13.20
C LYS A 214 -4.11 61.20 13.36
N GLU A 215 -5.02 61.36 14.32
CA GLU A 215 -5.63 62.67 14.63
C GLU A 215 -4.60 63.71 15.07
N LEU A 216 -3.58 63.31 15.84
CA LEU A 216 -2.47 64.15 16.26
C LEU A 216 -1.65 64.65 15.06
N SER A 217 -1.43 63.79 14.07
CA SER A 217 -0.73 64.14 12.83
C SER A 217 -1.50 65.12 11.94
N GLU A 218 -2.83 65.17 12.08
CA GLU A 218 -3.74 66.01 11.31
C GLU A 218 -4.15 67.30 12.05
N SER A 219 -3.75 67.46 13.32
CA SER A 219 -4.11 68.62 14.16
C SER A 219 -3.12 69.79 14.06
N ASP A 220 -3.62 70.97 13.67
CA ASP A 220 -2.87 72.23 13.57
C ASP A 220 -2.86 73.08 14.85
N SER A 221 -3.71 72.76 15.84
CA SER A 221 -3.80 73.51 17.10
C SER A 221 -2.83 72.94 18.15
N VAL A 222 -2.11 73.83 18.86
CA VAL A 222 -1.11 73.44 19.86
C VAL A 222 -1.76 72.82 21.10
N ASP A 223 -2.85 73.41 21.59
CA ASP A 223 -3.56 72.92 22.78
C ASP A 223 -4.20 71.55 22.53
N SER A 224 -4.77 71.33 21.33
CA SER A 224 -5.35 70.03 20.97
C SER A 224 -4.29 68.93 20.75
N ARG A 225 -3.06 69.29 20.35
CA ARG A 225 -1.97 68.31 20.23
C ARG A 225 -1.50 67.82 21.60
N ALA A 226 -1.33 68.72 22.57
CA ALA A 226 -0.95 68.36 23.93
C ALA A 226 -1.99 67.41 24.57
N GLU A 227 -3.29 67.68 24.40
CA GLU A 227 -4.34 66.78 24.91
C GLU A 227 -4.37 65.41 24.22
N LEU A 228 -4.05 65.35 22.92
CA LEU A 228 -3.98 64.09 22.17
C LEU A 228 -2.75 63.26 22.57
N GLU A 229 -1.60 63.91 22.77
CA GLU A 229 -0.37 63.28 23.27
C GLU A 229 -0.59 62.66 24.67
N ASP A 230 -1.20 63.39 25.60
CA ASP A 230 -1.52 62.88 26.93
C ASP A 230 -2.44 61.64 26.86
N LYS A 231 -3.45 61.65 25.97
CA LYS A 231 -4.35 60.49 25.78
C LYS A 231 -3.64 59.28 25.17
N ILE A 232 -2.71 59.50 24.24
CA ILE A 232 -1.90 58.42 23.66
C ILE A 232 -1.02 57.79 24.75
N ILE A 233 -0.35 58.61 25.57
CA ILE A 233 0.45 58.13 26.71
C ILE A 233 -0.41 57.29 27.66
N CYS A 234 -1.60 57.76 28.03
CA CYS A 234 -2.52 57.01 28.88
C CYS A 234 -2.93 55.66 28.27
N LEU A 235 -3.13 55.59 26.95
CA LEU A 235 -3.44 54.34 26.25
C LEU A 235 -2.24 53.39 26.18
N GLN A 236 -1.03 53.92 26.01
CA GLN A 236 0.19 53.12 26.04
C GLN A 236 0.42 52.51 27.43
N GLU A 237 0.29 53.29 28.50
CA GLU A 237 0.35 52.78 29.88
C GLU A 237 -0.70 51.69 30.12
N ARG A 238 -1.93 51.89 29.62
CA ARG A 238 -2.98 50.86 29.72
C ARG A 238 -2.64 49.61 28.91
N ALA A 239 -1.99 49.73 27.75
CA ALA A 239 -1.57 48.59 26.95
C ALA A 239 -0.49 47.78 27.69
N ASP A 240 0.46 48.46 28.32
CA ASP A 240 1.51 47.85 29.14
C ASP A 240 0.92 47.13 30.36
N ASP A 241 -0.03 47.75 31.06
CA ASP A 241 -0.78 47.12 32.17
C ASP A 241 -1.48 45.81 31.73
N ILE A 242 -2.09 45.81 30.54
CA ILE A 242 -2.79 44.62 30.01
C ILE A 242 -1.77 43.55 29.63
N LEU A 243 -0.61 43.92 29.08
CA LEU A 243 0.47 42.99 28.78
C LEU A 243 1.04 42.35 30.04
N GLU A 244 1.24 43.12 31.11
CA GLU A 244 1.67 42.60 32.41
C GLU A 244 0.62 41.63 32.99
N GLN A 245 -0.67 41.98 32.92
CA GLN A 245 -1.77 41.09 33.31
C GLN A 245 -1.80 39.80 32.46
N CYS A 246 -1.50 39.88 31.15
CA CYS A 246 -1.39 38.71 30.29
C CYS A 246 -0.24 37.79 30.71
N GLN A 247 0.93 38.37 31.00
CA GLN A 247 2.11 37.63 31.46
C GLN A 247 1.83 36.96 32.80
N ALA A 248 1.33 37.73 33.78
CA ALA A 248 0.94 37.21 35.10
C ALA A 248 -0.12 36.12 34.99
N HIS A 249 -1.13 36.26 34.13
CA HIS A 249 -2.13 35.22 33.87
C HIS A 249 -1.48 33.96 33.30
N SER A 250 -0.61 34.10 32.30
CA SER A 250 0.09 32.98 31.68
C SER A 250 0.97 32.22 32.67
N GLU A 251 1.70 32.92 33.53
CA GLU A 251 2.59 32.34 34.54
C GLU A 251 1.80 31.68 35.69
N ASN A 252 0.87 32.41 36.30
CA ASN A 252 0.12 31.95 37.47
C ASN A 252 -0.80 30.76 37.15
N THR A 253 -1.37 30.73 35.95
CA THR A 253 -2.32 29.68 35.55
C THR A 253 -1.70 28.60 34.67
N GLN A 254 -0.43 28.78 34.29
CA GLN A 254 0.26 27.96 33.29
C GLN A 254 -0.51 27.85 31.96
N TYR A 255 -1.32 28.86 31.61
CA TYR A 255 -2.19 28.83 30.44
C TYR A 255 -1.43 28.51 29.14
N GLY A 256 -0.26 29.13 28.94
CA GLY A 256 0.58 28.84 27.78
C GLY A 256 1.01 27.37 27.70
N HIS A 257 1.29 26.73 28.84
CA HIS A 257 1.59 25.29 28.88
C HIS A 257 0.38 24.46 28.48
N LEU A 258 -0.80 24.75 29.02
CA LEU A 258 -2.03 24.00 28.75
C LEU A 258 -2.48 24.09 27.28
N VAL A 259 -2.37 25.27 26.67
CA VAL A 259 -2.64 25.45 25.22
C VAL A 259 -1.66 24.64 24.38
N GLN A 260 -0.36 24.72 24.68
CA GLN A 260 0.66 23.95 23.97
C GLN A 260 0.43 22.43 24.17
N LEU A 261 0.08 22.00 25.37
CA LEU A 261 -0.26 20.61 25.66
C LEU A 261 -1.47 20.14 24.85
N GLN A 262 -2.54 20.94 24.79
CA GLN A 262 -3.72 20.63 23.99
C GLN A 262 -3.37 20.47 22.50
N VAL A 263 -2.61 21.41 21.93
CA VAL A 263 -2.19 21.36 20.52
C VAL A 263 -1.37 20.10 20.23
N GLY A 264 -0.42 19.77 21.11
CA GLY A 264 0.41 18.57 20.96
C GLY A 264 -0.39 17.27 21.08
N LEU A 265 -1.28 17.19 22.07
CA LEU A 265 -2.14 16.03 22.29
C LEU A 265 -3.17 15.83 21.17
N LEU A 266 -3.73 16.88 20.58
CA LEU A 266 -4.62 16.75 19.41
C LEU A 266 -3.85 16.18 18.20
N SER A 267 -2.66 16.70 17.93
CA SER A 267 -1.78 16.19 16.87
C SER A 267 -1.40 14.72 17.10
N PHE A 268 -1.17 14.33 18.36
CA PHE A 268 -0.87 12.96 18.74
C PHE A 268 -2.10 12.04 18.63
N HIS A 269 -3.26 12.47 19.11
CA HIS A 269 -4.53 11.76 19.01
C HIS A 269 -4.86 11.41 17.56
N ASP A 270 -4.74 12.37 16.64
CA ASP A 270 -4.98 12.13 15.21
C ASP A 270 -4.02 11.10 14.61
N ALA A 271 -2.75 11.14 15.04
CA ALA A 271 -1.74 10.18 14.61
C ALA A 271 -2.02 8.77 15.16
N LEU A 272 -2.43 8.68 16.42
CA LEU A 272 -2.85 7.43 17.08
C LEU A 272 -4.11 6.86 16.43
N ALA A 273 -5.13 7.67 16.16
CA ALA A 273 -6.36 7.24 15.50
C ALA A 273 -6.08 6.70 14.08
N LYS A 274 -5.21 7.38 13.31
CA LYS A 274 -4.76 6.89 12.00
C LYS A 274 -3.96 5.61 12.11
N PHE A 275 -3.11 5.50 13.13
CA PHE A 275 -2.38 4.28 13.40
C PHE A 275 -3.36 3.16 13.76
N LEU A 276 -4.13 3.25 14.83
CA LEU A 276 -5.00 2.18 15.32
C LEU A 276 -6.13 1.75 14.35
N LYS A 277 -6.42 2.54 13.32
CA LYS A 277 -7.36 2.15 12.27
C LYS A 277 -6.91 0.87 11.53
N ASP A 278 -7.86 -0.04 11.30
CA ASP A 278 -7.64 -1.22 10.48
C ASP A 278 -7.22 -0.86 9.05
N GLY A 279 -6.29 -1.65 8.50
CA GLY A 279 -5.78 -1.46 7.14
C GLY A 279 -4.69 -0.41 6.98
N GLY A 280 -4.12 0.13 8.06
CA GLY A 280 -2.91 0.95 7.99
C GLY A 280 -1.74 0.23 7.30
N LEU A 281 -0.94 0.99 6.53
CA LEU A 281 0.27 0.50 5.85
C LEU A 281 1.49 0.39 6.77
N ARG A 282 1.42 1.02 7.95
CA ARG A 282 2.53 1.03 8.91
C ARG A 282 2.60 -0.30 9.67
N PRO A 283 3.82 -0.82 9.91
CA PRO A 283 4.00 -1.99 10.77
C PRO A 283 3.37 -1.79 12.15
N ARG A 284 2.82 -2.85 12.74
CA ARG A 284 2.27 -2.81 14.09
C ARG A 284 3.26 -3.13 15.18
N GLY A 285 4.36 -3.78 14.82
CA GLY A 285 5.39 -4.21 15.74
C GLY A 285 6.67 -4.59 15.00
N PRO A 286 7.64 -5.14 15.75
CA PRO A 286 8.97 -5.45 15.24
C PRO A 286 8.96 -6.56 14.18
N ILE A 287 8.04 -7.53 14.25
CA ILE A 287 8.02 -8.67 13.31
C ILE A 287 7.53 -8.19 11.93
N GLU A 288 6.42 -7.46 11.89
CA GLU A 288 5.88 -6.87 10.66
C GLU A 288 6.89 -5.88 10.07
N PHE A 289 7.57 -5.09 10.90
CA PHE A 289 8.63 -4.19 10.46
C PHE A 289 9.77 -4.95 9.79
N ALA A 290 10.32 -5.98 10.45
CA ALA A 290 11.42 -6.77 9.91
C ALA A 290 11.04 -7.50 8.62
N PHE A 291 9.80 -8.00 8.52
CA PHE A 291 9.32 -8.60 7.29
C PHE A 291 9.28 -7.59 6.15
N VAL A 292 8.65 -6.43 6.34
CA VAL A 292 8.56 -5.38 5.31
C VAL A 292 9.95 -4.87 4.91
N ALA A 293 10.82 -4.58 5.89
CA ALA A 293 12.18 -4.14 5.65
C ALA A 293 13.03 -5.24 4.97
N GLY A 294 12.82 -6.51 5.30
CA GLY A 294 13.48 -7.64 4.66
C GLY A 294 13.10 -7.79 3.18
N LEU A 295 11.82 -7.63 2.85
CA LEU A 295 11.36 -7.63 1.45
C LEU A 295 12.07 -6.54 0.63
N GLU A 296 12.24 -5.34 1.19
CA GLU A 296 12.88 -4.20 0.51
C GLU A 296 14.41 -4.33 0.44
N HIS A 297 15.06 -4.60 1.56
CA HIS A 297 16.52 -4.49 1.68
C HIS A 297 17.26 -5.78 1.39
N ILE A 298 16.73 -6.93 1.79
CA ILE A 298 17.32 -8.24 1.49
C ILE A 298 16.90 -8.63 0.08
N GLY A 299 15.58 -8.75 -0.14
CA GLY A 299 14.99 -9.16 -1.42
C GLY A 299 15.17 -8.16 -2.58
N GLY A 300 15.58 -6.92 -2.30
CA GLY A 300 15.71 -5.88 -3.31
C GLY A 300 14.35 -5.43 -3.88
N GLY A 301 13.30 -5.64 -3.10
CA GLY A 301 11.95 -5.25 -3.43
C GLY A 301 11.77 -3.75 -3.49
N SER A 302 11.08 -3.25 -4.50
CA SER A 302 10.51 -1.91 -4.46
C SER A 302 8.99 -2.02 -4.49
N PHE A 303 8.32 -1.56 -3.43
CA PHE A 303 6.86 -1.52 -3.44
C PHE A 303 6.33 -0.46 -4.39
N ASN A 304 5.25 -0.80 -5.10
CA ASN A 304 4.59 0.16 -5.96
C ASN A 304 3.65 1.07 -5.14
N LYS A 305 3.99 2.37 -5.06
CA LYS A 305 3.15 3.39 -4.41
C LYS A 305 1.76 3.50 -5.04
N GLU A 306 1.63 3.21 -6.34
CA GLU A 306 0.36 3.28 -7.08
C GLU A 306 -0.62 2.16 -6.73
N HIS A 307 -0.16 1.08 -6.09
CA HIS A 307 -0.97 -0.09 -5.74
C HIS A 307 -1.06 -0.31 -4.23
N GLY A 308 -1.17 0.78 -3.46
CA GLY A 308 -1.32 0.70 -2.01
C GLY A 308 -0.02 0.36 -1.27
N GLY A 309 1.13 0.43 -1.91
CA GLY A 309 2.44 0.43 -1.25
C GLY A 309 2.96 -0.93 -0.77
N HIS A 310 2.32 -2.04 -1.14
CA HIS A 310 2.78 -3.38 -0.75
C HIS A 310 2.82 -4.42 -1.88
N GLU A 311 2.38 -4.06 -3.09
CA GLU A 311 2.53 -4.93 -4.25
C GLU A 311 3.92 -4.76 -4.86
N MET A 312 4.55 -5.89 -5.18
CA MET A 312 5.85 -5.93 -5.84
C MET A 312 5.67 -6.15 -7.34
N THR A 313 6.58 -5.59 -8.14
CA THR A 313 6.68 -5.92 -9.57
C THR A 313 7.16 -7.37 -9.74
N ASN A 314 6.99 -7.97 -10.92
CA ASN A 314 7.34 -9.37 -11.13
C ASN A 314 8.85 -9.64 -10.90
N GLN A 315 9.72 -8.76 -11.42
CA GLN A 315 11.16 -8.88 -11.19
C GLN A 315 11.52 -8.73 -9.72
N SER A 316 10.93 -7.75 -9.03
CA SER A 316 11.15 -7.56 -7.59
C SER A 316 10.68 -8.76 -6.79
N SER A 317 9.52 -9.33 -7.14
CA SER A 317 8.97 -10.52 -6.49
C SER A 317 9.88 -11.74 -6.66
N LEU A 318 10.44 -11.96 -7.84
CA LEU A 318 11.38 -13.07 -8.07
C LEU A 318 12.66 -12.93 -7.26
N ASN A 319 13.24 -11.73 -7.22
CA ASN A 319 14.41 -11.47 -6.39
C ASN A 319 14.09 -11.71 -4.91
N THR A 320 12.95 -11.23 -4.43
CA THR A 320 12.53 -11.46 -3.05
C THR A 320 12.32 -12.93 -2.72
N LEU A 321 11.79 -13.71 -3.65
CA LEU A 321 11.61 -15.15 -3.48
C LEU A 321 12.96 -15.90 -3.45
N GLU A 322 13.96 -15.44 -4.21
CA GLU A 322 15.32 -16.00 -4.20
C GLU A 322 15.98 -15.89 -2.81
N TYR A 323 15.77 -14.75 -2.13
CA TYR A 323 16.30 -14.51 -0.78
C TYR A 323 15.27 -14.76 0.34
N PHE A 324 14.20 -15.51 0.06
CA PHE A 324 13.08 -15.62 1.00
C PHE A 324 13.45 -16.35 2.29
N GLY A 325 14.35 -17.33 2.22
CA GLY A 325 14.89 -18.03 3.40
C GLY A 325 15.57 -17.06 4.37
N GLU A 326 16.43 -16.16 3.87
CA GLU A 326 17.09 -15.14 4.69
C GLU A 326 16.09 -14.19 5.34
N ILE A 327 15.02 -13.81 4.62
CA ILE A 327 13.94 -12.98 5.16
C ILE A 327 13.18 -13.72 6.28
N CYS A 328 12.93 -15.02 6.12
CA CYS A 328 12.28 -15.84 7.14
C CYS A 328 13.16 -16.01 8.38
N ASP A 329 14.45 -16.29 8.20
CA ASP A 329 15.43 -16.39 9.29
C ASP A 329 15.54 -15.08 10.07
N LEU A 330 15.60 -13.95 9.37
CA LEU A 330 15.54 -12.62 9.99
C LEU A 330 14.30 -12.52 10.88
N CYS A 331 13.10 -12.70 10.33
CA CYS A 331 11.84 -12.50 11.06
C CYS A 331 11.66 -13.46 12.24
N ALA A 332 12.09 -14.72 12.08
CA ALA A 332 12.02 -15.74 13.13
C ALA A 332 12.89 -15.39 14.36
N ASN A 333 13.95 -14.59 14.17
CA ASN A 333 14.89 -14.22 15.23
C ASN A 333 14.68 -12.80 15.77
N VAL A 334 13.68 -12.05 15.29
CA VAL A 334 13.33 -10.70 15.80
C VAL A 334 12.84 -10.74 17.24
N LEU A 335 12.25 -11.85 17.69
CA LEU A 335 11.85 -12.00 19.08
C LEU A 335 12.95 -12.68 19.88
N GLU A 336 13.12 -12.26 21.14
CA GLU A 336 13.98 -12.98 22.08
C GLU A 336 13.40 -14.37 22.40
N PRO A 337 14.25 -15.38 22.67
CA PRO A 337 13.79 -16.71 23.10
C PRO A 337 12.92 -16.71 24.36
N SER A 338 13.03 -15.66 25.19
CA SER A 338 12.20 -15.45 26.38
C SER A 338 10.76 -15.01 26.06
N SER A 339 10.49 -14.56 24.82
CA SER A 339 9.16 -14.15 24.41
C SER A 339 8.21 -15.35 24.33
N PRO A 340 6.96 -15.24 24.87
CA PRO A 340 5.99 -16.33 24.79
C PRO A 340 5.56 -16.66 23.35
N PHE A 341 5.81 -15.76 22.39
CA PHE A 341 5.49 -15.96 20.98
C PHE A 341 6.67 -16.51 20.15
N TYR A 342 7.87 -16.66 20.72
CA TYR A 342 9.08 -17.03 19.98
C TYR A 342 8.93 -18.35 19.21
N ALA A 343 8.54 -19.43 19.90
CA ALA A 343 8.39 -20.74 19.28
C ALA A 343 7.29 -20.76 18.21
N GLN A 344 6.18 -20.05 18.45
CA GLN A 344 5.06 -19.94 17.52
C GLN A 344 5.48 -19.21 16.23
N VAL A 345 6.18 -18.08 16.38
CA VAL A 345 6.66 -17.27 15.24
C VAL A 345 7.66 -18.06 14.42
N ARG A 346 8.63 -18.71 15.07
CA ARG A 346 9.63 -19.53 14.37
C ARG A 346 8.98 -20.64 13.56
N HIS A 347 8.08 -21.41 14.17
CA HIS A 347 7.36 -22.46 13.46
C HIS A 347 6.54 -21.94 12.26
N ALA A 348 5.87 -20.80 12.41
CA ALA A 348 5.12 -20.20 11.30
C ALA A 348 6.05 -19.76 10.15
N PHE A 349 7.20 -19.17 10.45
CA PHE A 349 8.17 -18.77 9.44
C PHE A 349 8.87 -19.94 8.74
N ASP A 350 9.00 -21.10 9.41
CA ASP A 350 9.45 -22.33 8.76
C ASP A 350 8.43 -22.79 7.71
N LEU A 351 7.13 -22.77 8.02
CA LEU A 351 6.06 -23.08 7.05
C LEU A 351 6.00 -22.05 5.91
N PHE A 352 6.15 -20.76 6.22
CA PHE A 352 6.17 -19.70 5.20
C PHE A 352 7.37 -19.84 4.25
N ARG A 353 8.52 -20.28 4.75
CA ARG A 353 9.71 -20.56 3.96
C ARG A 353 9.45 -21.63 2.91
N GLU A 354 8.85 -22.76 3.30
CA GLU A 354 8.49 -23.83 2.38
C GLU A 354 7.58 -23.32 1.25
N VAL A 355 6.60 -22.46 1.59
CA VAL A 355 5.74 -21.82 0.57
C VAL A 355 6.56 -20.92 -0.36
N GLY A 356 7.42 -20.06 0.20
CA GLY A 356 8.25 -19.15 -0.59
C GLY A 356 9.17 -19.87 -1.58
N GLU A 357 9.84 -20.92 -1.13
CA GLU A 357 10.71 -21.76 -1.95
C GLU A 357 9.94 -22.48 -3.06
N ALA A 358 8.77 -23.05 -2.74
CA ALA A 358 7.94 -23.71 -3.74
C ALA A 358 7.37 -22.71 -4.78
N VAL A 359 6.97 -21.51 -4.35
CA VAL A 359 6.55 -20.43 -5.26
C VAL A 359 7.71 -20.01 -6.16
N PHE A 360 8.94 -19.92 -5.63
CA PHE A 360 10.12 -19.57 -6.42
C PHE A 360 10.40 -20.58 -7.54
N GLU A 361 10.35 -21.87 -7.23
CA GLU A 361 10.62 -22.92 -8.21
C GLU A 361 9.56 -22.98 -9.32
N VAL A 362 8.28 -22.83 -8.97
CA VAL A 362 7.20 -22.69 -9.97
C VAL A 362 7.39 -21.43 -10.79
N ALA A 363 7.72 -20.30 -10.15
CA ALA A 363 7.92 -19.03 -10.85
C ALA A 363 9.09 -19.09 -11.86
N LYS A 364 10.19 -19.79 -11.53
CA LYS A 364 11.31 -20.01 -12.44
C LYS A 364 10.89 -20.76 -13.70
N ASP A 365 10.13 -21.84 -13.56
CA ASP A 365 9.64 -22.59 -14.72
C ASP A 365 8.67 -21.76 -15.56
N MET A 366 7.77 -21.01 -14.91
CA MET A 366 6.86 -20.10 -15.62
C MET A 366 7.56 -18.99 -16.40
N LYS A 367 8.80 -18.64 -16.02
CA LYS A 367 9.64 -17.65 -16.70
C LYS A 367 10.57 -18.24 -17.75
N ARG A 368 10.73 -19.56 -17.74
CA ARG A 368 11.67 -20.25 -18.61
C ARG A 368 11.27 -20.07 -20.08
N GLN A 369 12.27 -19.83 -20.92
CA GLN A 369 12.09 -19.64 -22.36
C GLN A 369 12.19 -20.96 -23.15
N ASP A 370 12.72 -22.01 -22.53
CA ASP A 370 12.83 -23.35 -23.11
C ASP A 370 11.52 -24.14 -22.99
N MET A 371 11.50 -25.32 -23.61
CA MET A 371 10.45 -26.29 -23.40
C MET A 371 10.44 -26.78 -21.94
N LEU A 372 9.23 -26.96 -21.41
CA LEU A 372 8.98 -27.50 -20.08
C LEU A 372 8.48 -28.94 -20.19
N ASP A 373 8.86 -29.74 -19.19
CA ASP A 373 8.32 -31.07 -18.95
C ASP A 373 7.09 -30.91 -18.05
N ALA A 374 5.93 -31.33 -18.54
CA ALA A 374 4.67 -31.14 -17.84
C ALA A 374 4.61 -31.94 -16.54
N ASP A 375 5.19 -33.15 -16.49
CA ASP A 375 5.16 -33.99 -15.28
C ASP A 375 6.04 -33.39 -14.19
N LYS A 376 7.22 -32.87 -14.55
CA LYS A 376 8.11 -32.16 -13.61
C LYS A 376 7.49 -30.86 -13.12
N PHE A 377 6.78 -30.14 -13.99
CA PHE A 377 6.08 -28.92 -13.60
C PHE A 377 4.96 -29.23 -12.60
N ASP A 378 4.18 -30.29 -12.84
CA ASP A 378 3.11 -30.72 -11.94
C ASP A 378 3.66 -31.19 -10.57
N GLU A 379 4.83 -31.82 -10.54
CA GLU A 379 5.49 -32.17 -9.27
C GLU A 379 5.85 -30.94 -8.44
N LYS A 380 6.32 -29.86 -9.07
CA LYS A 380 6.59 -28.59 -8.38
C LYS A 380 5.31 -27.88 -7.94
N LEU A 381 4.25 -27.94 -8.75
CA LEU A 381 2.93 -27.46 -8.33
C LEU A 381 2.40 -28.26 -7.14
N ALA A 382 2.65 -29.56 -7.08
CA ALA A 382 2.26 -30.41 -5.97
C ALA A 382 3.01 -30.01 -4.69
N ASP A 383 4.32 -29.75 -4.78
CA ASP A 383 5.11 -29.24 -3.65
C ASP A 383 4.57 -27.90 -3.15
N LEU A 384 4.20 -26.99 -4.07
CA LEU A 384 3.56 -25.71 -3.72
C LEU A 384 2.23 -25.89 -2.98
N VAL A 385 1.36 -26.78 -3.45
CA VAL A 385 0.06 -27.06 -2.80
C VAL A 385 0.27 -27.64 -1.41
N ILE A 386 1.20 -28.58 -1.25
CA ILE A 386 1.50 -29.20 0.04
C ILE A 386 2.00 -28.14 1.03
N ALA A 387 2.94 -27.29 0.62
CA ALA A 387 3.46 -26.23 1.46
C ALA A 387 2.37 -25.20 1.79
N TRP A 388 1.54 -24.82 0.81
CA TRP A 388 0.46 -23.84 0.99
C TRP A 388 -0.58 -24.33 1.98
N ASP A 389 -1.04 -25.58 1.88
CA ASP A 389 -2.01 -26.17 2.81
C ASP A 389 -1.43 -26.36 4.21
N ALA A 390 -0.13 -26.61 4.32
CA ALA A 390 0.54 -26.69 5.62
C ALA A 390 0.58 -25.32 6.31
N ALA A 391 0.90 -24.25 5.57
CA ALA A 391 0.95 -22.89 6.11
C ALA A 391 -0.44 -22.26 6.31
N TYR A 392 -1.42 -22.62 5.48
CA TYR A 392 -2.72 -21.95 5.39
C TYR A 392 -3.89 -22.96 5.27
N PRO A 393 -4.08 -23.86 6.26
CA PRO A 393 -5.03 -24.98 6.15
C PRO A 393 -6.49 -24.57 6.00
N ASP A 394 -6.88 -23.41 6.55
CA ASP A 394 -8.26 -22.90 6.54
C ASP A 394 -8.52 -21.93 5.39
N ASP A 395 -7.51 -21.62 4.58
CA ASP A 395 -7.61 -20.61 3.54
C ASP A 395 -7.98 -21.21 2.18
N GLN A 396 -8.92 -20.55 1.52
CA GLN A 396 -9.28 -20.87 0.14
C GLN A 396 -8.19 -20.42 -0.83
N TYR A 397 -8.03 -21.15 -1.92
CA TYR A 397 -7.11 -20.79 -2.98
C TYR A 397 -7.61 -19.57 -3.74
N ILE A 398 -6.69 -18.65 -4.05
CA ILE A 398 -6.99 -17.53 -4.93
C ILE A 398 -7.17 -18.00 -6.38
N ASN A 399 -7.91 -17.24 -7.19
CA ASN A 399 -8.14 -17.54 -8.61
C ASN A 399 -6.86 -17.88 -9.40
N LYS A 400 -5.74 -17.20 -9.08
CA LYS A 400 -4.47 -17.46 -9.74
C LYS A 400 -3.92 -18.86 -9.43
N MET A 401 -4.08 -19.31 -8.19
CA MET A 401 -3.72 -20.67 -7.79
C MET A 401 -4.64 -21.68 -8.48
N HIS A 402 -5.95 -21.42 -8.53
CA HIS A 402 -6.88 -22.24 -9.30
C HIS A 402 -6.46 -22.36 -10.78
N TYR A 403 -6.09 -21.25 -11.42
CA TYR A 403 -5.63 -21.25 -12.81
C TYR A 403 -4.35 -22.07 -12.99
N LEU A 404 -3.37 -21.96 -12.07
CA LEU A 404 -2.17 -22.80 -12.10
C LEU A 404 -2.51 -24.28 -12.04
N LEU A 405 -3.37 -24.67 -11.10
CA LEU A 405 -3.69 -26.07 -10.82
C LEU A 405 -4.64 -26.71 -11.83
N THR A 406 -5.41 -25.90 -12.55
CA THR A 406 -6.50 -26.39 -13.42
C THR A 406 -6.23 -26.18 -14.90
N HIS A 407 -5.53 -25.10 -15.28
CA HIS A 407 -5.41 -24.70 -16.68
C HIS A 407 -3.97 -24.65 -17.16
N LEU A 408 -3.04 -24.21 -16.32
CA LEU A 408 -1.65 -24.08 -16.76
C LEU A 408 -0.95 -25.44 -16.95
N SER A 409 -1.27 -26.44 -16.11
CA SER A 409 -0.77 -27.80 -16.27
C SER A 409 -1.13 -28.38 -17.64
N ASP A 410 -2.40 -28.32 -18.03
CA ASP A 410 -2.88 -28.81 -19.33
C ASP A 410 -2.27 -28.00 -20.50
N PHE A 411 -2.13 -26.68 -20.34
CA PHE A 411 -1.47 -25.84 -21.34
C PHE A 411 0.00 -26.25 -21.56
N ILE A 412 0.75 -26.51 -20.49
CA ILE A 412 2.14 -26.98 -20.60
C ILE A 412 2.20 -28.39 -21.19
N ALA A 413 1.25 -29.27 -20.87
CA ALA A 413 1.17 -30.59 -21.49
C ALA A 413 0.90 -30.51 -23.00
N GLU A 414 0.07 -29.57 -23.45
CA GLU A 414 -0.27 -29.39 -24.87
C GLU A 414 0.84 -28.69 -25.67
N PHE A 415 1.41 -27.60 -25.15
CA PHE A 415 2.34 -26.74 -25.90
C PHE A 415 3.79 -26.85 -25.47
N GLY A 416 4.06 -27.41 -24.29
CA GLY A 416 5.39 -27.52 -23.71
C GLY A 416 6.08 -26.18 -23.44
N ILE A 417 5.38 -25.05 -23.46
CA ILE A 417 5.93 -23.72 -23.21
C ILE A 417 5.10 -22.97 -22.17
N CYS A 418 5.72 -22.06 -21.43
CA CYS A 418 5.02 -21.11 -20.56
C CYS A 418 5.61 -19.71 -20.68
N GLY A 419 6.88 -19.52 -20.29
CA GLY A 419 7.51 -18.19 -20.28
C GLY A 419 7.66 -17.54 -21.66
N ARG A 420 7.74 -18.34 -22.73
CA ARG A 420 7.75 -17.85 -24.11
C ARG A 420 6.39 -17.30 -24.56
N ALA A 421 5.30 -17.82 -23.98
CA ALA A 421 3.93 -17.40 -24.25
C ALA A 421 3.44 -16.34 -23.24
N SER A 422 4.35 -15.66 -22.55
CA SER A 422 4.04 -14.65 -21.54
C SER A 422 3.79 -13.27 -22.16
N ALA A 423 2.77 -12.55 -21.67
CA ALA A 423 2.41 -11.22 -22.17
C ALA A 423 3.27 -10.08 -21.61
N GLU A 424 4.30 -10.37 -20.80
CA GLU A 424 5.14 -9.32 -20.22
C GLU A 424 5.84 -8.46 -21.27
N SER A 425 6.14 -9.05 -22.43
CA SER A 425 6.68 -8.30 -23.56
C SER A 425 5.71 -7.23 -24.05
N HIS A 426 4.39 -7.49 -24.04
CA HIS A 426 3.36 -6.52 -24.38
C HIS A 426 3.30 -5.38 -23.36
N GLU A 427 3.39 -5.67 -22.06
CA GLU A 427 3.42 -4.64 -21.02
C GLU A 427 4.64 -3.72 -21.14
N SER A 428 5.81 -4.28 -21.47
CA SER A 428 7.03 -3.51 -21.69
C SER A 428 6.89 -2.49 -22.83
N ILE A 429 6.01 -2.77 -23.80
CA ILE A 429 5.73 -1.89 -24.93
C ILE A 429 4.84 -0.71 -24.51
N HIS A 430 3.99 -0.83 -23.48
CA HIS A 430 3.13 0.28 -23.06
C HIS A 430 3.92 1.53 -22.67
N ALA A 431 5.04 1.39 -21.95
CA ALA A 431 5.91 2.52 -21.63
C ALA A 431 6.51 3.17 -22.88
N LYS A 432 6.85 2.37 -23.91
CA LYS A 432 7.36 2.87 -25.20
C LYS A 432 6.25 3.57 -25.99
N ILE A 433 5.05 3.01 -26.01
CA ILE A 433 3.87 3.62 -26.63
C ILE A 433 3.56 4.95 -25.96
N GLN A 434 3.64 5.04 -24.64
CA GLN A 434 3.35 6.29 -23.91
C GLN A 434 4.34 7.40 -24.28
N LYS A 435 5.65 7.10 -24.29
CA LYS A 435 6.66 8.06 -24.79
C LYS A 435 6.42 8.45 -26.25
N ALA A 436 6.03 7.51 -27.08
CA ALA A 436 5.70 7.79 -28.48
C ALA A 436 4.44 8.66 -28.60
N LYS A 437 3.42 8.45 -27.75
CA LYS A 437 2.22 9.28 -27.65
C LYS A 437 2.57 10.71 -27.28
N GLU A 438 3.43 10.90 -26.28
CA GLU A 438 3.93 12.23 -25.87
C GLU A 438 4.65 12.92 -27.03
N ALA A 439 5.50 12.19 -27.75
CA ALA A 439 6.23 12.72 -28.89
C ALA A 439 5.33 13.13 -30.08
N VAL A 440 4.15 12.52 -30.23
CA VAL A 440 3.17 12.90 -31.26
C VAL A 440 2.05 13.80 -30.72
N ALA A 441 2.04 14.11 -29.41
CA ALA A 441 0.94 14.82 -28.77
C ALA A 441 0.69 16.21 -29.38
N ARG A 442 1.77 16.88 -29.82
CA ARG A 442 1.74 18.21 -30.45
C ARG A 442 1.25 18.22 -31.91
N MET A 443 1.02 17.06 -32.52
CA MET A 443 0.46 17.01 -33.87
C MET A 443 -0.99 17.52 -33.85
N PRO A 444 -1.46 18.27 -34.87
CA PRO A 444 -2.83 18.80 -34.89
C PRO A 444 -3.88 17.74 -35.26
N SER A 445 -3.52 16.75 -36.11
CA SER A 445 -4.47 15.74 -36.59
C SER A 445 -4.39 14.43 -35.80
N MET A 446 -5.53 13.97 -35.26
CA MET A 446 -5.64 12.67 -34.61
C MET A 446 -5.30 11.50 -35.54
N LEU A 447 -5.72 11.58 -36.81
CA LEU A 447 -5.40 10.56 -37.81
C LEU A 447 -3.89 10.47 -38.07
N GLN A 448 -3.21 11.62 -38.19
CA GLN A 448 -1.76 11.66 -38.33
C GLN A 448 -1.05 11.14 -37.08
N LYS A 449 -1.53 11.49 -35.88
CA LYS A 449 -1.00 10.95 -34.60
C LYS A 449 -0.99 9.43 -34.61
N TYR A 450 -2.14 8.82 -34.91
CA TYR A 450 -2.25 7.36 -34.93
C TYR A 450 -1.38 6.75 -36.03
N LYS A 451 -1.42 7.29 -37.26
CA LYS A 451 -0.57 6.79 -38.36
C LYS A 451 0.91 6.84 -38.00
N THR A 452 1.40 7.95 -37.42
CA THR A 452 2.80 8.08 -37.00
C THR A 452 3.12 7.17 -35.82
N LEU A 453 2.23 7.04 -34.83
CA LEU A 453 2.40 6.13 -33.70
C LEU A 453 2.51 4.67 -34.15
N TYR A 454 1.61 4.23 -35.03
CA TYR A 454 1.63 2.88 -35.61
C TYR A 454 2.86 2.67 -36.50
N ALA A 455 3.20 3.62 -37.36
CA ALA A 455 4.38 3.53 -38.22
C ALA A 455 5.67 3.38 -37.41
N ARG A 456 5.83 4.16 -36.32
CA ARG A 456 6.98 4.05 -35.40
C ARG A 456 7.00 2.73 -34.65
N SER A 457 5.83 2.23 -34.24
CA SER A 457 5.73 0.95 -33.53
C SER A 457 6.09 -0.22 -34.47
N MET A 458 5.58 -0.21 -35.70
CA MET A 458 5.85 -1.23 -36.71
C MET A 458 7.28 -1.16 -37.27
N SER A 459 7.86 0.03 -37.41
CA SER A 459 9.26 0.16 -37.86
C SER A 459 10.24 -0.47 -36.89
N ASN A 460 9.96 -0.42 -35.58
CA ASN A 460 10.79 -1.04 -34.54
C ASN A 460 10.73 -2.57 -34.56
N LEU A 461 9.68 -3.16 -35.15
CA LEU A 461 9.53 -4.61 -35.31
C LEU A 461 10.20 -5.14 -36.59
N LYS A 462 10.61 -4.26 -37.52
CA LYS A 462 11.34 -4.69 -38.72
C LYS A 462 12.68 -5.33 -38.31
N HIS A 463 12.93 -6.54 -38.80
CA HIS A 463 14.09 -7.34 -38.40
C HIS A 463 15.44 -6.60 -38.57
N SER A 464 15.62 -5.84 -39.65
CA SER A 464 16.82 -5.03 -39.88
C SER A 464 17.03 -3.92 -38.83
N VAL A 465 15.94 -3.28 -38.40
CA VAL A 465 15.95 -2.23 -37.37
C VAL A 465 16.12 -2.84 -35.99
N SER A 466 15.44 -3.96 -35.71
CA SER A 466 15.56 -4.70 -34.45
C SER A 466 17.00 -5.22 -34.23
N ASN A 467 17.62 -5.83 -35.24
CA ASN A 467 19.00 -6.31 -35.17
C ASN A 467 20.00 -5.17 -35.02
N SER A 468 19.77 -4.05 -35.71
CA SER A 468 20.59 -2.84 -35.53
C SER A 468 20.49 -2.30 -34.11
N ASN A 469 19.28 -2.23 -33.56
CA ASN A 469 19.05 -1.82 -32.17
C ASN A 469 19.68 -2.79 -31.17
N GLN A 470 19.55 -4.10 -31.36
CA GLN A 470 20.21 -5.10 -30.51
C GLN A 470 21.73 -4.98 -30.58
N THR A 471 22.28 -4.73 -31.77
CA THR A 471 23.73 -4.51 -31.97
C THR A 471 24.19 -3.23 -31.28
N VAL A 472 23.41 -2.15 -31.35
CA VAL A 472 23.68 -0.90 -30.63
C VAL A 472 23.63 -1.14 -29.12
N VAL A 473 22.59 -1.81 -28.60
CA VAL A 473 22.48 -2.15 -27.17
C VAL A 473 23.66 -3.01 -26.71
N LYS A 474 24.02 -4.05 -27.47
CA LYS A 474 25.20 -4.91 -27.21
C LYS A 474 26.54 -4.17 -27.36
N LYS A 475 26.61 -3.09 -28.14
CA LYS A 475 27.80 -2.21 -28.21
C LYS A 475 27.81 -1.18 -27.08
N MET A 476 26.64 -0.81 -26.57
CA MET A 476 26.48 0.06 -25.40
C MET A 476 26.72 -0.65 -24.06
N THR A 477 26.98 -1.96 -24.05
CA THR A 477 27.48 -2.70 -22.86
C THR A 477 28.99 -2.55 -22.64
N GLY A 478 29.69 -1.72 -23.42
CA GLY A 478 31.05 -1.28 -23.09
C GLY A 478 31.11 -0.70 -21.66
N LYS A 479 32.29 -0.85 -21.01
CA LYS A 479 32.63 -0.43 -19.62
C LYS A 479 31.55 0.47 -19.03
N LYS A 480 30.76 -0.06 -18.07
CA LYS A 480 29.79 0.73 -17.27
C LYS A 480 30.40 2.11 -17.10
N ARG A 481 29.80 3.15 -17.69
CA ARG A 481 30.24 4.53 -17.44
C ARG A 481 30.41 4.62 -15.93
N GLY A 482 31.63 4.90 -15.46
CA GLY A 482 31.91 5.04 -14.04
C GLY A 482 30.84 5.96 -13.45
N LYS A 483 30.43 5.68 -12.20
CA LYS A 483 29.33 6.35 -11.48
C LYS A 483 29.13 7.75 -12.06
N HIS A 484 28.06 7.94 -12.82
CA HIS A 484 27.71 9.28 -13.24
C HIS A 484 27.64 10.06 -11.94
N ASN A 485 28.45 11.12 -11.81
CA ASN A 485 28.43 11.97 -10.64
C ASN A 485 27.05 12.65 -10.65
N SER A 486 26.04 11.96 -10.12
CA SER A 486 24.68 12.43 -9.97
C SER A 486 24.62 13.30 -8.71
N SER A 487 25.56 14.24 -8.59
CA SER A 487 25.39 15.41 -7.75
C SER A 487 24.22 16.27 -8.25
N LYS A 488 23.73 16.01 -9.47
CA LYS A 488 22.33 16.31 -9.82
C LYS A 488 21.43 15.23 -9.25
N VAL A 489 21.21 15.36 -7.94
CA VAL A 489 20.01 14.93 -7.25
C VAL A 489 18.82 15.16 -8.18
N THR A 490 18.29 14.09 -8.75
CA THR A 490 16.98 14.16 -9.41
C THR A 490 16.02 14.77 -8.41
N LYS A 491 15.30 15.83 -8.81
CA LYS A 491 14.19 16.49 -8.08
C LYS A 491 13.08 15.56 -7.55
N LYS A 492 13.27 14.24 -7.57
CA LYS A 492 12.43 13.22 -6.91
C LYS A 492 12.84 12.93 -5.46
N SER A 493 14.03 13.35 -5.05
CA SER A 493 14.30 13.69 -3.66
C SER A 493 14.31 15.21 -3.61
N GLU A 494 13.12 15.80 -3.54
CA GLU A 494 13.01 16.83 -2.52
C GLU A 494 13.48 16.13 -1.25
N GLU A 495 14.71 16.42 -0.85
CA GLU A 495 15.08 16.51 0.54
C GLU A 495 13.97 17.35 1.18
N VAL A 496 12.87 16.68 1.53
CA VAL A 496 12.23 17.00 2.79
C VAL A 496 13.39 16.80 3.73
N ASP A 497 14.02 17.91 4.12
CA ASP A 497 14.90 17.93 5.27
C ASP A 497 14.14 17.13 6.32
N PHE A 498 14.54 15.87 6.50
CA PHE A 498 14.09 15.05 7.59
C PHE A 498 14.73 15.77 8.77
N SER A 499 14.02 16.79 9.25
CA SER A 499 14.39 17.60 10.40
C SER A 499 14.66 16.59 11.49
N SER A 500 15.95 16.33 11.72
CA SER A 500 16.47 15.27 12.56
C SER A 500 16.01 15.38 14.01
N THR A 501 15.35 16.49 14.34
CA THR A 501 14.63 16.72 15.57
C THR A 501 13.18 17.12 15.25
N ILE A 502 12.24 16.18 15.46
CA ILE A 502 10.78 16.45 15.54
C ILE A 502 10.46 17.35 16.75
N PHE A 503 11.39 17.39 17.71
CA PHE A 503 11.26 18.12 18.96
C PHE A 503 12.27 19.27 19.05
N ASP A 504 11.82 20.46 19.47
CA ASP A 504 12.65 21.66 19.64
C ASP A 504 13.27 21.77 21.05
N GLY A 505 13.04 20.78 21.91
CA GLY A 505 13.61 20.73 23.26
C GLY A 505 12.72 20.01 24.26
N THR A 506 13.12 20.05 25.52
CA THR A 506 12.35 19.53 26.66
C THR A 506 12.07 20.67 27.63
N ILE A 507 10.87 20.69 28.22
CA ILE A 507 10.51 21.59 29.32
C ILE A 507 9.91 20.77 30.45
N SER A 508 10.28 21.09 31.69
CA SER A 508 9.73 20.44 32.87
C SER A 508 8.66 21.33 33.50
N VAL A 509 7.45 20.81 33.69
CA VAL A 509 6.34 21.49 34.35
C VAL A 509 5.80 20.55 35.42
N GLU A 510 5.74 21.01 36.67
CA GLU A 510 5.24 20.21 37.81
C GLU A 510 5.94 18.85 37.97
N SER A 511 7.26 18.80 37.76
CA SER A 511 8.08 17.57 37.80
C SER A 511 7.79 16.55 36.67
N VAL A 512 7.02 16.94 35.65
CA VAL A 512 6.80 16.13 34.45
C VAL A 512 7.53 16.77 33.27
N ASP A 513 8.35 15.97 32.58
CA ASP A 513 9.03 16.39 31.37
C ASP A 513 8.11 16.32 30.14
N TYR A 514 8.10 17.38 29.35
CA TYR A 514 7.38 17.50 28.09
C TYR A 514 8.34 17.78 26.94
N LEU A 515 8.12 17.09 25.82
CA LEU A 515 8.80 17.34 24.56
C LEU A 515 8.06 18.43 23.78
N MET A 516 8.78 19.45 23.34
CA MET A 516 8.23 20.53 22.51
C MET A 516 8.24 20.12 21.04
N ILE A 517 7.09 20.12 20.37
CA ILE A 517 7.00 19.75 18.95
C ILE A 517 7.39 20.95 18.07
N LYS A 518 8.18 20.70 17.03
CA LYS A 518 8.56 21.73 16.05
C LYS A 518 7.32 22.31 15.36
N GLY A 519 7.16 23.64 15.44
CA GLY A 519 5.96 24.34 14.96
C GLY A 519 4.82 24.45 15.98
N GLY A 520 5.05 24.03 17.23
CA GLY A 520 4.12 24.21 18.34
C GLY A 520 3.49 22.91 18.83
N GLY A 521 3.19 22.88 20.12
CA GLY A 521 2.63 21.75 20.84
C GLY A 521 3.59 21.14 21.85
N ARG A 522 3.05 20.50 22.87
CA ARG A 522 3.81 19.71 23.86
C ARG A 522 3.19 18.34 24.03
N ILE A 523 4.03 17.33 24.23
CA ILE A 523 3.59 15.97 24.62
C ILE A 523 4.43 15.48 25.80
N PRO A 524 3.87 14.64 26.70
CA PRO A 524 4.66 14.01 27.75
C PRO A 524 5.83 13.21 27.18
N LYS A 525 7.02 13.35 27.78
CA LYS A 525 8.26 12.70 27.32
C LYS A 525 8.15 11.17 27.26
N LYS A 526 7.35 10.56 28.14
CA LYS A 526 7.04 9.11 28.12
C LYS A 526 6.45 8.62 26.80
N TYR A 527 5.82 9.50 26.02
CA TYR A 527 5.22 9.17 24.72
C TYR A 527 6.09 9.55 23.52
N GLY A 528 7.31 10.06 23.74
CA GLY A 528 8.17 10.55 22.66
C GLY A 528 8.38 9.53 21.54
N GLN A 529 8.79 8.30 21.88
CA GLN A 529 9.05 7.25 20.90
C GLN A 529 7.78 6.83 20.14
N ILE A 530 6.65 6.67 20.85
CA ILE A 530 5.37 6.33 20.24
C ILE A 530 4.94 7.44 19.28
N TYR A 531 5.01 8.70 19.72
CA TYR A 531 4.67 9.86 18.90
C TYR A 531 5.48 9.90 17.61
N VAL A 532 6.80 9.76 17.70
CA VAL A 532 7.69 9.74 16.55
C VAL A 532 7.27 8.65 15.56
N PHE A 533 7.04 7.42 16.05
CA PHE A 533 6.61 6.31 15.21
C PHE A 533 5.23 6.54 14.57
N VAL A 534 4.20 6.88 15.35
CA VAL A 534 2.84 7.04 14.82
C VAL A 534 2.66 8.33 14.03
N LYS A 535 3.50 9.35 14.20
CA LYS A 535 3.43 10.58 13.40
C LYS A 535 4.20 10.43 12.10
N THR A 536 5.47 10.01 12.18
CA THR A 536 6.41 10.05 11.06
C THR A 536 6.58 8.70 10.36
N GLY A 537 6.32 7.60 11.06
CA GLY A 537 6.63 6.24 10.58
C GLY A 537 8.06 5.79 10.89
N ARG A 538 8.87 6.62 11.56
CA ARG A 538 10.22 6.27 11.99
C ARG A 538 10.16 5.17 13.05
N ALA A 539 10.68 3.99 12.72
CA ALA A 539 10.66 2.82 13.59
C ALA A 539 11.42 3.10 14.91
N PRO A 540 11.03 2.46 16.02
CA PRO A 540 11.82 2.44 17.25
C PRO A 540 13.27 2.01 16.96
N ASP A 541 14.26 2.72 17.53
CA ASP A 541 15.68 2.42 17.29
C ASP A 541 16.05 0.98 17.70
N GLU A 542 15.36 0.40 18.68
CA GLU A 542 15.48 -1.01 19.07
C GLU A 542 15.16 -1.96 17.91
N TRP A 543 14.09 -1.68 17.16
CA TRP A 543 13.69 -2.53 16.02
C TRP A 543 14.69 -2.41 14.88
N VAL A 544 15.15 -1.18 14.63
CA VAL A 544 16.16 -0.90 13.59
C VAL A 544 17.47 -1.59 13.92
N THR A 545 17.96 -1.42 15.15
CA THR A 545 19.22 -2.04 15.62
C THR A 545 19.15 -3.56 15.53
N LYS A 546 18.06 -4.16 16.02
CA LYS A 546 17.87 -5.61 15.95
C LYS A 546 17.80 -6.12 14.51
N PHE A 547 17.17 -5.37 13.62
CA PHE A 547 17.18 -5.69 12.19
C PHE A 547 18.59 -5.61 11.60
N GLU A 548 19.39 -4.58 11.92
CA GLU A 548 20.77 -4.44 11.43
C GLU A 548 21.70 -5.56 11.92
N GLU A 549 21.51 -6.01 13.15
CA GLU A 549 22.28 -7.10 13.76
C GLU A 549 21.99 -8.43 13.08
N LEU A 550 20.71 -8.71 12.81
CA LEU A 550 20.27 -9.96 12.20
C LEU A 550 20.46 -9.98 10.68
N ALA A 551 20.34 -8.83 10.02
CA ALA A 551 20.45 -8.75 8.58
C ALA A 551 21.92 -8.63 8.15
N THR A 552 22.41 -9.62 7.40
CA THR A 552 23.73 -9.62 6.72
C THR A 552 23.75 -8.65 5.54
N LEU A 553 23.46 -7.37 5.79
CA LEU A 553 23.41 -6.32 4.79
C LEU A 553 24.80 -5.77 4.47
N SER A 554 25.03 -5.49 3.18
CA SER A 554 26.21 -4.72 2.77
C SER A 554 26.19 -3.30 3.34
N GLU A 555 27.36 -2.71 3.53
CA GLU A 555 27.52 -1.36 4.11
C GLU A 555 26.69 -0.29 3.38
N THR A 556 26.60 -0.38 2.05
CA THR A 556 25.75 0.51 1.24
C THR A 556 24.26 0.33 1.50
N LYS A 557 23.80 -0.90 1.80
CA LYS A 557 22.40 -1.16 2.15
C LYS A 557 22.09 -0.67 3.56
N ARG A 558 23.02 -0.83 4.50
CA ARG A 558 22.93 -0.29 5.88
C ARG A 558 22.76 1.22 5.88
N GLU A 559 23.60 1.94 5.13
CA GLU A 559 23.53 3.42 5.08
C GLU A 559 22.21 3.93 4.48
N LYS A 560 21.70 3.29 3.42
CA LYS A 560 20.39 3.61 2.86
C LYS A 560 19.25 3.37 3.84
N MET A 561 19.37 2.34 4.67
CA MET A 561 18.37 2.01 5.66
C MET A 561 18.34 3.04 6.79
N LYS A 562 19.51 3.49 7.25
CA LYS A 562 19.60 4.57 8.22
C LYS A 562 18.89 5.83 7.74
N ILE A 563 19.08 6.20 6.47
CA ILE A 563 18.39 7.36 5.89
C ILE A 563 16.88 7.13 5.74
N ALA A 564 16.43 5.90 5.50
CA ALA A 564 15.01 5.59 5.30
C ALA A 564 14.23 5.52 6.62
N TYR A 565 14.88 5.13 7.71
CA TYR A 565 14.26 4.82 9.00
C TYR A 565 14.79 5.63 10.18
N HIS A 566 15.67 6.61 9.98
CA HIS A 566 16.05 7.65 10.94
C HIS A 566 15.78 9.04 10.38
#